data_AF-A0A3R7XSC6-F1
#
_entry.id   AF-A0A3R7XSC6-F1
#
_cell.length_a   1.000
_cell.length_b   1.000
_cell.length_c   1.000
_cell.angle_alpha   90.00
_cell.angle_beta   90.00
_cell.angle_gamma   90.00
#
_symmetry.space_group_name_H-M   'P 1'
#
loop_
_entity.id
_entity.type
_entity.pdbx_description
1 polymer ?
#
loop_
_entity_poly.entity_id
_entity_poly.type
_entity_poly.pdbx_seq_one_letter_code
_entity_poly.pdbx_strand_id
1 'polypeptide(L)'
;MASIYEGAFDTAALQKELVIALEEDRKYKLTDDMKKRAIHTAASYDDFRNFVLCADLKPVSSKELQNLSKSERKRNRGYQTKSLLHVDTTKAKTLVGKQDAAVPPATSVEFIRTWRRMTTPPRVAKLFQAELDSDLMLQIVACLSAQFVNLNPNNDVDDYQLELAHAWFTLSLLEAVTKTGRFLLTMSFLTADQAASVIHLVARVHEVLGVHDDDDTNGDVTARLDALHRQFAR
;
A
#
# COMPACT_ATOMS: atom_id res chain seq x y z
N MET A 1 50.08 -17.26 23.90
CA MET A 1 51.45 -17.58 24.40
C MET A 1 51.69 -19.07 24.18
N ALA A 2 52.29 -19.43 23.04
CA ALA A 2 52.75 -20.79 22.81
C ALA A 2 54.00 -21.03 23.68
N SER A 3 53.88 -21.92 24.67
CA SER A 3 54.97 -22.29 25.58
C SER A 3 55.98 -23.15 24.81
N ILE A 4 57.25 -22.72 24.77
CA ILE A 4 58.36 -23.37 24.05
C ILE A 4 59.00 -24.51 24.89
N TYR A 5 58.39 -24.92 26.01
CA TYR A 5 59.09 -25.75 27.00
C TYR A 5 59.22 -27.24 26.70
N GLU A 6 58.60 -27.79 25.64
CA GLU A 6 58.76 -29.21 25.28
C GLU A 6 58.72 -29.40 23.76
N GLY A 7 59.83 -29.17 23.06
CA GLY A 7 60.31 -29.82 21.81
C GLY A 7 59.38 -30.13 20.61
N ALA A 8 58.08 -29.88 20.67
CA ALA A 8 57.08 -30.16 19.67
C ALA A 8 56.53 -28.83 19.16
N PHE A 9 57.08 -28.39 18.03
CA PHE A 9 56.66 -27.18 17.36
C PHE A 9 55.33 -27.42 16.65
N ASP A 10 54.23 -26.91 17.22
CA ASP A 10 52.90 -27.03 16.64
C ASP A 10 52.75 -26.05 15.46
N THR A 11 53.07 -26.55 14.26
CA THR A 11 52.96 -25.81 13.01
C THR A 11 51.52 -25.45 12.66
N ALA A 12 50.53 -26.24 13.10
CA ALA A 12 49.13 -26.01 12.78
C ALA A 12 48.55 -24.83 13.59
N ALA A 13 48.89 -24.74 14.87
CA ALA A 13 48.52 -23.60 15.70
C ALA A 13 49.14 -22.29 15.16
N LEU A 14 50.41 -22.33 14.76
CA LEU A 14 51.10 -21.16 14.19
C LEU A 14 50.49 -20.73 12.85
N GLN A 15 50.17 -21.68 11.96
CA GLN A 15 49.51 -21.37 10.69
C GLN A 15 48.14 -20.71 10.92
N LYS A 16 47.39 -21.17 11.92
CA LYS A 16 46.10 -20.58 12.27
C LYS A 16 46.25 -19.16 12.80
N GLU A 17 47.21 -18.91 13.68
CA GLU A 17 47.52 -17.56 14.19
C GLU A 17 47.95 -16.62 13.05
N LEU A 18 48.76 -17.12 12.11
CA LEU A 18 49.19 -16.38 10.93
C LEU A 18 48.00 -16.01 10.02
N VAL A 19 47.08 -16.93 9.75
CA VAL A 19 45.88 -16.65 8.95
C VAL A 19 45.02 -15.57 9.61
N ILE A 20 44.81 -15.65 10.93
CA ILE A 20 44.05 -14.64 11.69
C ILE A 20 44.73 -13.27 11.59
N ALA A 21 46.04 -13.21 11.81
CA ALA A 21 46.80 -11.97 11.73
C ALA A 21 46.72 -11.33 10.33
N LEU A 22 46.78 -12.13 9.25
CA LEU A 22 46.62 -11.63 7.89
C LEU A 22 45.21 -11.09 7.60
N GLU A 23 44.18 -11.75 8.11
CA GLU A 23 42.80 -11.28 7.97
C GLU A 23 42.56 -9.97 8.72
N GLU A 24 43.11 -9.84 9.93
CA GLU A 24 43.07 -8.62 10.73
C GLU A 24 43.78 -7.45 10.03
N ASP A 25 44.99 -7.68 9.52
CA ASP A 25 45.74 -6.68 8.76
C ASP A 25 45.01 -6.23 7.49
N ARG A 26 44.41 -7.19 6.77
CA ARG A 26 43.60 -6.89 5.59
C ARG A 26 42.42 -6.01 5.96
N LYS A 27 41.67 -6.37 7.00
CA LYS A 27 40.50 -5.63 7.46
C LYS A 27 40.90 -4.23 7.95
N TYR A 28 41.98 -4.12 8.70
CA TYR A 28 42.50 -2.84 9.18
C TYR A 28 42.78 -1.90 8.00
N LYS A 29 43.54 -2.37 6.98
CA LYS A 29 43.84 -1.58 5.77
C LYS A 29 42.58 -1.11 5.04
N LEU A 30 41.62 -2.01 4.83
CA LEU A 30 40.35 -1.66 4.17
C LEU A 30 39.57 -0.60 4.95
N THR A 31 39.50 -0.72 6.27
CA THR A 31 38.79 0.27 7.10
C THR A 31 39.51 1.63 7.14
N ASP A 32 40.84 1.64 7.16
CA ASP A 32 41.63 2.88 7.15
C ASP A 32 41.50 3.62 5.81
N ASP A 33 41.59 2.89 4.70
CA ASP A 33 41.38 3.44 3.36
C ASP A 33 39.96 3.98 3.19
N MET A 34 38.96 3.27 3.72
CA MET A 34 37.57 3.73 3.71
C MET A 34 37.38 4.98 4.58
N LYS A 35 37.99 5.05 5.77
CA LYS A 35 37.96 6.25 6.62
C LYS A 35 38.53 7.46 5.87
N LYS A 36 39.72 7.30 5.26
CA LYS A 36 40.36 8.37 4.46
C LYS A 36 39.45 8.85 3.33
N ARG A 37 38.82 7.92 2.60
CA ARG A 37 37.86 8.25 1.53
C ARG A 37 36.59 8.93 2.08
N ALA A 38 36.03 8.40 3.15
CA ALA A 38 34.76 8.84 3.72
C ALA A 38 34.86 10.25 4.33
N ILE A 39 36.02 10.64 4.87
CA ILE A 39 36.26 12.03 5.35
C ILE A 39 35.96 13.06 4.25
N HIS A 40 36.28 12.75 2.99
CA HIS A 40 36.04 13.66 1.87
C HIS A 40 34.69 13.47 1.18
N THR A 41 34.04 12.31 1.37
CA THR A 41 32.84 11.93 0.60
C THR A 41 31.54 12.07 1.40
N ALA A 42 31.58 11.91 2.73
CA ALA A 42 30.39 11.90 3.55
C ALA A 42 29.89 13.33 3.86
N ALA A 43 28.57 13.53 3.76
CA ALA A 43 27.93 14.79 4.12
C ALA A 43 27.56 14.88 5.61
N SER A 44 27.41 13.72 6.28
CA SER A 44 27.05 13.59 7.69
C SER A 44 27.92 12.53 8.37
N TYR A 45 28.01 12.62 9.70
CA TYR A 45 28.69 11.62 10.52
C TYR A 45 28.04 10.23 10.40
N ASP A 46 26.72 10.15 10.25
CA ASP A 46 26.04 8.88 10.07
C ASP A 46 26.43 8.21 8.75
N ASP A 47 26.59 8.99 7.67
CA ASP A 47 27.10 8.48 6.39
C ASP A 47 28.54 8.00 6.52
N PHE A 48 29.39 8.78 7.19
CA PHE A 48 30.77 8.39 7.49
C PHE A 48 30.82 7.05 8.24
N ARG A 49 30.02 6.91 9.30
CA ARG A 49 29.90 5.68 10.09
C ARG A 49 29.47 4.51 9.20
N ASN A 50 28.45 4.71 8.36
CA ASN A 50 27.94 3.69 7.47
C ASN A 50 28.97 3.25 6.42
N PHE A 51 29.75 4.18 5.85
CA PHE A 51 30.82 3.83 4.90
C PHE A 51 31.89 2.97 5.55
N VAL A 52 32.37 3.35 6.74
CA VAL A 52 33.41 2.59 7.46
C VAL A 52 32.91 1.20 7.87
N LEU A 53 31.64 1.07 8.29
CA LEU A 53 31.04 -0.22 8.60
C LEU A 53 30.98 -1.16 7.39
N CYS A 54 30.77 -0.61 6.19
CA CYS A 54 30.65 -1.35 4.94
C CYS A 54 32.00 -1.62 4.23
N ALA A 55 33.14 -1.27 4.84
CA ALA A 55 34.47 -1.36 4.19
C ALA A 55 34.90 -2.79 3.82
N ASP A 56 34.43 -3.80 4.54
CA ASP A 56 34.80 -5.22 4.36
C ASP A 56 33.79 -5.99 3.47
N LEU A 57 32.81 -5.29 2.88
CA LEU A 57 31.84 -5.93 2.01
C LEU A 57 32.47 -6.24 0.64
N LYS A 58 32.28 -7.48 0.18
CA LYS A 58 32.71 -7.89 -1.15
C LYS A 58 31.79 -7.27 -2.22
N PRO A 59 32.34 -6.71 -3.31
CA PRO A 59 31.52 -6.24 -4.41
C PRO A 59 30.74 -7.41 -5.01
N VAL A 60 29.45 -7.20 -5.26
CA VAL A 60 28.58 -8.22 -5.83
C VAL A 60 29.05 -8.55 -7.24
N SER A 61 29.24 -9.83 -7.53
CA SER A 61 29.67 -10.28 -8.85
C SER A 61 28.52 -10.22 -9.86
N SER A 62 28.84 -10.04 -11.15
CA SER A 62 27.83 -10.03 -12.23
C SER A 62 27.03 -11.33 -12.28
N LYS A 63 27.66 -12.46 -11.95
CA LYS A 63 27.00 -13.77 -11.84
C LYS A 63 25.99 -13.82 -10.69
N GLU A 64 26.31 -13.20 -9.55
CA GLU A 64 25.37 -13.06 -8.43
C GLU A 64 24.21 -12.13 -8.80
N LEU A 65 24.44 -11.01 -9.48
CA LEU A 65 23.36 -10.14 -9.96
C LEU A 65 22.39 -10.85 -10.91
N GLN A 66 22.92 -11.66 -11.84
CA GLN A 66 22.09 -12.48 -12.73
C GLN A 66 21.34 -13.60 -11.99
N ASN A 67 21.93 -14.14 -10.92
CA ASN A 67 21.26 -15.12 -10.07
C ASN A 67 20.19 -14.48 -9.18
N LEU A 68 20.37 -13.24 -8.72
CA LEU A 68 19.34 -12.48 -8.01
C LEU A 68 18.13 -12.15 -8.90
N SER A 69 18.34 -11.91 -10.20
CA SER A 69 17.22 -11.65 -11.13
C SER A 69 16.44 -12.90 -11.51
N LYS A 70 17.13 -14.06 -11.54
CA LYS A 70 16.53 -15.38 -11.81
C LYS A 70 15.98 -16.07 -10.57
N SER A 71 16.40 -15.65 -9.38
CA SER A 71 15.81 -16.12 -8.13
C SER A 71 14.39 -15.59 -8.06
N GLU A 72 13.41 -16.49 -8.17
CA GLU A 72 12.04 -16.18 -7.77
C GLU A 72 12.10 -15.46 -6.43
N ARG A 73 11.54 -14.25 -6.37
CA ARG A 73 11.55 -13.42 -5.16
C ARG A 73 10.90 -14.20 -4.02
N LYS A 74 11.72 -14.93 -3.26
CA LYS A 74 11.30 -15.52 -2.00
C LYS A 74 11.11 -14.36 -1.04
N ARG A 75 9.90 -13.80 -1.00
CA ARG A 75 9.48 -12.94 0.12
C ARG A 75 9.79 -13.73 1.38
N ASN A 76 10.56 -13.13 2.28
CA ASN A 76 10.83 -13.66 3.61
C ASN A 76 9.51 -13.93 4.34
N ARG A 77 8.94 -15.12 4.18
CA ARG A 77 7.85 -15.66 5.02
C ARG A 77 8.51 -16.37 6.19
N GLY A 78 9.07 -15.58 7.11
CA GLY A 78 9.46 -16.05 8.43
C GLY A 78 8.22 -16.21 9.31
N TYR A 79 7.39 -17.22 9.04
CA TYR A 79 6.43 -17.79 10.00
C TYR A 79 6.19 -19.25 9.58
N GLN A 80 6.95 -20.16 10.21
CA GLN A 80 6.68 -21.59 10.14
C GLN A 80 5.63 -21.93 11.20
N THR A 81 4.40 -22.20 10.77
CA THR A 81 3.46 -22.99 11.56
C THR A 81 3.30 -24.35 10.88
N LYS A 82 3.79 -25.39 11.55
CA LYS A 82 3.60 -26.78 11.14
C LYS A 82 2.12 -27.14 11.27
N SER A 83 1.44 -27.44 10.18
CA SER A 83 0.52 -28.58 10.15
C SER A 83 0.21 -28.98 8.71
N LEU A 84 0.47 -30.26 8.45
CA LEU A 84 0.03 -31.06 7.33
C LEU A 84 -1.47 -30.89 7.10
N LEU A 85 -1.88 -30.36 5.95
CA LEU A 85 -3.08 -30.80 5.23
C LEU A 85 -2.81 -30.63 3.73
N HIS A 86 -2.94 -31.75 3.04
CA HIS A 86 -2.93 -31.87 1.59
C HIS A 86 -3.99 -30.94 1.00
N VAL A 87 -3.56 -29.90 0.28
CA VAL A 87 -4.45 -29.09 -0.57
C VAL A 87 -4.06 -29.38 -2.00
N ASP A 88 -5.00 -30.00 -2.72
CA ASP A 88 -4.86 -30.34 -4.13
C ASP A 88 -4.45 -29.12 -4.97
N THR A 89 -3.30 -29.27 -5.62
CA THR A 89 -2.77 -28.32 -6.62
C THR A 89 -3.57 -28.43 -7.91
N THR A 90 -4.81 -27.93 -7.91
CA THR A 90 -5.57 -27.70 -9.16
C THR A 90 -6.31 -26.37 -9.09
N LYS A 91 -5.55 -25.28 -9.20
CA LYS A 91 -5.90 -24.01 -9.86
C LYS A 91 -4.87 -22.96 -9.44
N ALA A 92 -3.89 -22.73 -10.31
CA ALA A 92 -3.19 -21.47 -10.33
C ALA A 92 -4.23 -20.37 -10.61
N LYS A 93 -4.72 -19.73 -9.55
CA LYS A 93 -5.59 -18.56 -9.67
C LYS A 93 -4.70 -17.36 -9.94
N THR A 94 -4.30 -17.19 -11.19
CA THR A 94 -3.93 -15.87 -11.70
C THR A 94 -5.04 -14.90 -11.32
N LEU A 95 -4.67 -13.78 -10.71
CA LEU A 95 -5.59 -12.73 -10.25
C LEU A 95 -6.22 -12.05 -11.47
N VAL A 96 -7.23 -12.70 -12.03
CA VAL A 96 -8.16 -12.08 -12.98
C VAL A 96 -9.15 -11.28 -12.13
N GLY A 97 -9.11 -9.96 -12.27
CA GLY A 97 -9.72 -8.95 -11.40
C GLY A 97 -11.25 -9.01 -11.17
N LYS A 98 -11.94 -10.05 -11.64
CA LYS A 98 -13.33 -10.33 -11.25
C LYS A 98 -13.44 -11.18 -9.97
N GLN A 99 -12.42 -11.98 -9.64
CA GLN A 99 -12.55 -13.01 -8.60
C GLN A 99 -12.10 -12.58 -7.20
N ASP A 100 -11.28 -11.54 -7.11
CA ASP A 100 -10.92 -10.95 -5.82
C ASP A 100 -12.09 -10.14 -5.24
N ALA A 101 -13.04 -9.71 -6.09
CA ALA A 101 -14.23 -8.97 -5.69
C ALA A 101 -15.23 -9.78 -4.83
N ALA A 102 -14.99 -11.08 -4.62
CA ALA A 102 -15.90 -11.97 -3.90
C ALA A 102 -15.54 -12.16 -2.41
N VAL A 103 -14.27 -12.04 -2.03
CA VAL A 103 -13.81 -12.36 -0.66
C VAL A 103 -13.47 -11.08 0.10
N PRO A 104 -14.15 -10.74 1.20
CA PRO A 104 -13.87 -9.50 1.94
C PRO A 104 -12.39 -9.45 2.37
N PRO A 105 -11.67 -8.33 2.14
CA PRO A 105 -10.28 -8.20 2.54
C PRO A 105 -10.09 -8.47 4.03
N ALA A 106 -9.07 -9.26 4.36
CA ALA A 106 -8.81 -9.71 5.72
C ALA A 106 -8.03 -8.67 6.54
N THR A 107 -7.39 -7.70 5.89
CA THR A 107 -6.61 -6.63 6.52
C THR A 107 -6.93 -5.26 5.95
N SER A 108 -6.80 -4.21 6.77
CA SER A 108 -7.00 -2.82 6.36
C SER A 108 -6.08 -2.39 5.20
N VAL A 109 -4.86 -2.93 5.14
CA VAL A 109 -3.90 -2.66 4.07
C VAL A 109 -4.31 -3.30 2.74
N GLU A 110 -4.88 -4.51 2.77
CA GLU A 110 -5.46 -5.15 1.59
C GLU A 110 -6.70 -4.41 1.10
N PHE A 111 -7.51 -3.89 2.02
CA PHE A 111 -8.60 -2.99 1.69
C PHE A 111 -8.09 -1.73 0.99
N ILE A 112 -7.18 -0.96 1.59
CA ILE A 112 -6.67 0.30 1.02
C ILE A 112 -6.02 0.12 -0.36
N ARG A 113 -5.35 -1.02 -0.60
CA ARG A 113 -4.76 -1.33 -1.91
C ARG A 113 -5.79 -1.64 -3.00
N THR A 114 -6.94 -2.19 -2.61
CA THR A 114 -7.83 -2.87 -3.56
C THR A 114 -9.23 -2.27 -3.59
N TRP A 115 -9.57 -1.36 -2.66
CA TRP A 115 -10.89 -0.74 -2.58
C TRP A 115 -11.26 -0.05 -3.89
N ARG A 116 -10.31 0.64 -4.54
CA ARG A 116 -10.48 1.27 -5.87
C ARG A 116 -10.92 0.30 -6.98
N ARG A 117 -10.70 -1.01 -6.81
CA ARG A 117 -11.03 -2.07 -7.79
C ARG A 117 -12.18 -2.97 -7.33
N MET A 118 -12.67 -2.80 -6.09
CA MET A 118 -13.53 -3.79 -5.40
C MET A 118 -14.87 -3.25 -4.90
N THR A 119 -15.10 -1.95 -5.02
CA THR A 119 -16.26 -1.25 -4.46
C THR A 119 -17.52 -1.48 -5.28
N THR A 120 -18.17 -2.63 -5.12
CA THR A 120 -19.61 -2.65 -5.37
C THR A 120 -20.32 -1.99 -4.17
N PRO A 121 -21.29 -1.09 -4.40
CA PRO A 121 -22.04 -0.43 -3.32
C PRO A 121 -22.53 -1.37 -2.21
N PRO A 122 -23.18 -2.52 -2.50
CA PRO A 122 -23.67 -3.42 -1.45
C PRO A 122 -22.55 -4.08 -0.62
N ARG A 123 -21.32 -4.13 -1.15
CA ARG A 123 -20.20 -4.75 -0.46
C ARG A 123 -19.52 -3.80 0.53
N VAL A 124 -19.54 -2.50 0.27
CA VAL A 124 -19.00 -1.49 1.20
C VAL A 124 -19.79 -1.50 2.50
N ALA A 125 -21.12 -1.53 2.42
CA ALA A 125 -21.98 -1.65 3.59
C ALA A 125 -21.70 -2.94 4.41
N LYS A 126 -21.39 -4.06 3.73
CA LYS A 126 -21.02 -5.32 4.40
C LYS A 126 -19.62 -5.30 5.02
N LEU A 127 -18.67 -4.64 4.36
CA LEU A 127 -17.28 -4.52 4.84
C LEU A 127 -17.17 -3.61 6.05
N PHE A 128 -17.94 -2.52 6.06
CA PHE A 128 -17.93 -1.51 7.13
C PHE A 128 -19.23 -1.53 7.93
N GLN A 129 -19.76 -2.72 8.20
CA GLN A 129 -20.99 -2.87 8.97
C GLN A 129 -20.83 -2.32 10.40
N ALA A 130 -19.65 -2.47 11.00
CA ALA A 130 -19.37 -2.03 12.36
C ALA A 130 -18.99 -0.55 12.43
N GLU A 131 -18.00 -0.12 11.64
CA GLU A 131 -17.48 1.25 11.63
C GLU A 131 -16.71 1.53 10.33
N LEU A 132 -16.84 2.75 9.83
CA LEU A 132 -16.04 3.28 8.72
C LEU A 132 -15.21 4.46 9.25
N ASP A 133 -13.89 4.39 9.15
CA ASP A 133 -13.00 5.48 9.58
C ASP A 133 -13.24 6.78 8.77
N SER A 134 -13.13 7.94 9.41
CA SER A 134 -13.37 9.26 8.79
C SER A 134 -12.37 9.54 7.68
N ASP A 135 -11.10 9.21 7.89
CA ASP A 135 -10.04 9.37 6.89
C ASP A 135 -10.30 8.50 5.66
N LEU A 136 -10.83 7.30 5.87
CA LEU A 136 -11.17 6.38 4.80
C LEU A 136 -12.39 6.86 4.01
N MET A 137 -13.41 7.39 4.69
CA MET A 137 -14.56 8.03 4.04
C MET A 137 -14.10 9.19 3.14
N LEU A 138 -13.16 10.01 3.62
CA LEU A 138 -12.62 11.12 2.83
C LEU A 138 -11.80 10.67 1.63
N GLN A 139 -10.99 9.61 1.78
CA GLN A 139 -10.29 9.01 0.64
C GLN A 139 -11.27 8.47 -0.40
N ILE A 140 -12.41 7.94 0.03
CA ILE A 140 -13.48 7.49 -0.87
C ILE A 140 -14.04 8.68 -1.66
N VAL A 141 -14.45 9.74 -0.96
CA VAL A 141 -15.01 10.96 -1.54
C VAL A 141 -14.02 11.62 -2.52
N ALA A 142 -12.76 11.78 -2.13
CA ALA A 142 -11.71 12.37 -2.97
C ALA A 142 -11.42 11.55 -4.24
N CYS A 143 -11.51 10.22 -4.17
CA CYS A 143 -11.36 9.39 -5.34
C CYS A 143 -12.54 9.51 -6.31
N LEU A 144 -13.77 9.60 -5.79
CA LEU A 144 -14.98 9.75 -6.61
C LEU A 144 -14.98 11.10 -7.32
N SER A 145 -14.62 12.18 -6.62
CA SER A 145 -14.50 13.52 -7.22
C SER A 145 -13.39 13.57 -8.28
N ALA A 146 -12.22 12.97 -8.01
CA ALA A 146 -11.16 12.86 -9.01
C ALA A 146 -11.59 12.05 -10.24
N GLN A 147 -12.42 11.01 -10.06
CA GLN A 147 -12.97 10.25 -11.19
C GLN A 147 -13.89 11.09 -12.07
N PHE A 148 -14.74 11.96 -11.50
CA PHE A 148 -15.54 12.89 -12.31
C PHE A 148 -14.67 13.77 -13.22
N VAL A 149 -13.60 14.36 -12.66
CA VAL A 149 -12.68 15.23 -13.43
C VAL A 149 -11.92 14.46 -14.50
N ASN A 150 -11.53 13.21 -14.24
CA ASN A 150 -10.83 12.38 -15.22
C ASN A 150 -11.74 11.87 -16.35
N LEU A 151 -13.02 11.63 -16.05
CA LEU A 151 -13.98 11.11 -17.02
C LEU A 151 -14.50 12.21 -17.94
N ASN A 152 -14.69 13.42 -17.42
CA ASN A 152 -15.12 14.55 -18.23
C ASN A 152 -14.32 15.83 -17.92
N PRO A 153 -13.04 15.91 -18.36
CA PRO A 153 -12.18 17.05 -18.05
C PRO A 153 -12.62 18.36 -18.72
N ASN A 154 -13.32 18.28 -19.86
CA ASN A 154 -13.73 19.43 -20.66
C ASN A 154 -15.25 19.67 -20.67
N ASN A 155 -16.03 18.87 -19.94
CA ASN A 155 -17.49 18.87 -19.98
C ASN A 155 -18.05 18.62 -21.39
N ASP A 156 -17.41 17.72 -22.15
CA ASP A 156 -17.76 17.35 -23.51
C ASP A 156 -19.00 16.40 -23.52
N VAL A 157 -19.87 16.56 -24.52
CA VAL A 157 -21.16 15.87 -24.62
C VAL A 157 -21.00 14.37 -24.89
N ASP A 158 -19.94 13.97 -25.59
CA ASP A 158 -19.69 12.57 -25.96
C ASP A 158 -19.36 11.68 -24.75
N ASP A 159 -18.82 12.26 -23.67
CA ASP A 159 -18.47 11.55 -22.44
C ASP A 159 -19.60 11.56 -21.39
N TYR A 160 -20.73 12.22 -21.69
CA TYR A 160 -21.86 12.42 -20.77
C TYR A 160 -22.48 11.11 -20.28
N GLN A 161 -22.64 10.10 -21.16
CA GLN A 161 -23.21 8.80 -20.78
C GLN A 161 -22.34 8.07 -19.74
N LEU A 162 -21.03 8.23 -19.84
CA LEU A 162 -20.07 7.62 -18.92
C LEU A 162 -20.03 8.37 -17.58
N GLU A 163 -20.13 9.71 -17.63
CA GLU A 163 -20.28 10.58 -16.46
C GLU A 163 -21.57 10.27 -15.68
N LEU A 164 -22.68 10.07 -16.39
CA LEU A 164 -23.98 9.68 -15.82
C LEU A 164 -23.91 8.31 -15.14
N ALA A 165 -23.30 7.31 -15.77
CA ALA A 165 -23.11 5.99 -15.17
C ALA A 165 -22.28 6.06 -13.88
N HIS A 166 -21.25 6.93 -13.87
CA HIS A 166 -20.45 7.20 -12.68
C HIS A 166 -21.24 7.95 -11.59
N ALA A 167 -22.13 8.86 -11.97
CA ALA A 167 -23.02 9.55 -11.02
C ALA A 167 -23.97 8.58 -10.30
N TRP A 168 -24.59 7.66 -11.02
CA TRP A 168 -25.43 6.60 -10.44
C TRP A 168 -24.65 5.66 -9.52
N PHE A 169 -23.43 5.30 -9.92
CA PHE A 169 -22.54 4.50 -9.07
C PHE A 169 -22.14 5.25 -7.79
N THR A 170 -21.77 6.52 -7.91
CA THR A 170 -21.41 7.40 -6.80
C THR A 170 -22.58 7.55 -5.82
N LEU A 171 -23.79 7.77 -6.32
CA LEU A 171 -25.00 7.85 -5.51
C LEU A 171 -25.23 6.56 -4.71
N SER A 172 -25.15 5.42 -5.38
CA SER A 172 -25.33 4.11 -4.75
C SER A 172 -24.27 3.84 -3.68
N LEU A 173 -23.03 4.28 -3.92
CA LEU A 173 -21.91 4.13 -3.01
C LEU A 173 -22.05 5.03 -1.78
N LEU A 174 -22.45 6.29 -1.96
CA LEU A 174 -22.73 7.22 -0.87
C LEU A 174 -23.87 6.70 0.02
N GLU A 175 -24.93 6.14 -0.56
CA GLU A 175 -26.00 5.48 0.20
C GLU A 175 -25.51 4.25 0.97
N ALA A 176 -24.56 3.49 0.42
CA ALA A 176 -23.95 2.38 1.14
C ALA A 176 -23.10 2.87 2.32
N VAL A 177 -22.44 4.03 2.20
CA VAL A 177 -21.67 4.66 3.27
C VAL A 177 -22.58 5.16 4.39
N THR A 178 -23.75 5.73 4.07
CA THR A 178 -24.70 6.17 5.11
C THR A 178 -25.33 5.01 5.90
N LYS A 179 -25.32 3.80 5.33
CA LYS A 179 -25.76 2.56 5.99
C LYS A 179 -24.69 1.91 6.89
N THR A 180 -23.50 2.47 6.99
CA THR A 180 -22.43 1.94 7.85
C THR A 180 -22.69 2.22 9.33
N GLY A 181 -22.15 1.35 10.21
CA GLY A 181 -22.23 1.55 11.65
C GLY A 181 -21.51 2.83 12.06
N ARG A 182 -22.13 3.64 12.93
CA ARG A 182 -21.57 4.89 13.48
C ARG A 182 -21.36 6.03 12.48
N PHE A 183 -22.05 6.03 11.34
CA PHE A 183 -21.98 7.09 10.33
C PHE A 183 -22.13 8.53 10.89
N LEU A 184 -23.08 8.75 11.81
CA LEU A 184 -23.28 10.09 12.40
C LEU A 184 -22.09 10.54 13.26
N LEU A 185 -21.43 9.60 13.92
CA LEU A 185 -20.24 9.89 14.72
C LEU A 185 -19.04 10.18 13.80
N THR A 186 -18.90 9.41 12.72
CA THR A 186 -17.82 9.64 11.74
C THR A 186 -18.01 10.96 11.00
N MET A 187 -19.26 11.39 10.80
CA MET A 187 -19.58 12.74 10.34
C MET A 187 -19.13 13.82 11.34
N SER A 188 -19.36 13.61 12.64
CA SER A 188 -18.99 14.58 13.68
C SER A 188 -17.48 14.79 13.84
N PHE A 189 -16.67 13.84 13.35
CA PHE A 189 -15.21 13.97 13.33
C PHE A 189 -14.68 14.76 12.12
N LEU A 190 -15.53 15.07 11.14
CA LEU A 190 -15.11 15.84 9.98
C LEU A 190 -14.94 17.30 10.34
N THR A 191 -13.88 17.89 9.80
CA THR A 191 -13.71 19.34 9.81
C THR A 191 -14.66 20.01 8.81
N ALA A 192 -14.91 21.31 8.98
CA ALA A 192 -15.81 22.06 8.08
C ALA A 192 -15.38 21.99 6.60
N ASP A 193 -14.07 21.96 6.32
CA ASP A 193 -13.52 21.86 4.96
C ASP A 193 -13.74 20.46 4.35
N GLN A 194 -13.58 19.43 5.17
CA GLN A 194 -13.84 18.05 4.79
C GLN A 194 -15.33 17.81 4.53
N ALA A 195 -16.21 18.36 5.37
CA ALA A 195 -17.66 18.32 5.15
C ALA A 195 -18.06 19.06 3.86
N ALA A 196 -17.45 20.22 3.57
CA ALA A 196 -17.67 20.96 2.32
C ALA A 196 -17.29 20.13 1.08
N SER A 197 -16.21 19.35 1.15
CA SER A 197 -15.80 18.44 0.07
C SER A 197 -16.86 17.36 -0.22
N VAL A 198 -17.51 16.82 0.81
CA VAL A 198 -18.59 15.84 0.65
C VAL A 198 -19.83 16.50 0.04
N ILE A 199 -20.20 17.68 0.53
CA ILE A 199 -21.34 18.45 0.00
C ILE A 199 -21.12 18.80 -1.48
N HIS A 200 -19.91 19.20 -1.86
CA HIS A 200 -19.56 19.50 -3.24
C HIS A 200 -19.69 18.28 -4.16
N LEU A 201 -19.28 17.09 -3.70
CA LEU A 201 -19.48 15.85 -4.46
C LEU A 201 -20.98 15.55 -4.66
N VAL A 202 -21.79 15.69 -3.60
CA VAL A 202 -23.25 15.48 -3.69
C VAL A 202 -23.90 16.48 -4.64
N ALA A 203 -23.49 17.75 -4.60
CA ALA A 203 -23.99 18.78 -5.51
C ALA A 203 -23.64 18.47 -6.97
N ARG A 204 -22.40 18.01 -7.24
CA ARG A 204 -22.00 17.61 -8.60
C ARG A 204 -22.79 16.40 -9.10
N VAL A 205 -23.04 15.42 -8.25
CA VAL A 205 -23.89 14.26 -8.58
C VAL A 205 -25.32 14.70 -8.89
N HIS A 206 -25.86 15.66 -8.13
CA HIS A 206 -27.18 16.24 -8.36
C HIS A 206 -27.24 17.00 -9.71
N GLU A 207 -26.21 17.77 -10.05
CA GLU A 207 -26.13 18.46 -11.35
C GLU A 207 -26.15 17.48 -12.52
N VAL A 208 -25.32 16.44 -12.47
CA VAL A 208 -25.22 15.43 -13.56
C VAL A 208 -26.50 14.61 -13.69
N LEU A 209 -27.13 14.22 -12.58
CA LEU A 209 -28.37 13.45 -12.61
C LEU A 209 -29.59 14.29 -12.98
N GLY A 210 -29.62 15.58 -12.59
CA GLY A 210 -30.70 16.51 -12.87
C GLY A 210 -30.80 16.94 -14.33
N VAL A 211 -29.77 16.74 -15.15
CA VAL A 211 -29.77 17.07 -16.59
C VAL A 211 -30.46 15.97 -17.44
N HIS A 212 -30.72 14.77 -16.90
CA HIS A 212 -31.31 13.64 -17.63
C HIS A 212 -32.84 13.46 -17.42
N ASP A 213 -33.55 14.58 -17.34
CA ASP A 213 -34.85 14.77 -16.70
C ASP A 213 -36.11 14.28 -17.47
N ASP A 214 -36.12 13.06 -18.02
CA ASP A 214 -37.23 12.59 -18.89
C ASP A 214 -37.96 11.29 -18.46
N ASP A 215 -37.71 10.69 -17.29
CA ASP A 215 -38.37 9.40 -16.96
C ASP A 215 -38.89 9.27 -15.51
N ASP A 216 -40.02 8.56 -15.36
CA ASP A 216 -40.88 8.37 -14.16
C ASP A 216 -40.18 7.78 -12.91
N THR A 217 -38.87 7.53 -12.97
CA THR A 217 -38.04 7.00 -11.87
C THR A 217 -37.56 8.08 -10.88
N ASN A 218 -37.85 9.35 -11.15
CA ASN A 218 -37.23 10.53 -10.53
C ASN A 218 -37.67 10.89 -9.11
N GLY A 219 -38.90 10.55 -8.70
CA GLY A 219 -39.37 10.87 -7.34
C GLY A 219 -38.55 10.21 -6.24
N ASP A 220 -38.06 8.98 -6.49
CA ASP A 220 -37.25 8.24 -5.54
C ASP A 220 -35.79 8.71 -5.52
N VAL A 221 -35.22 9.06 -6.68
CA VAL A 221 -33.82 9.50 -6.82
C VAL A 221 -33.60 10.86 -6.18
N THR A 222 -34.47 11.83 -6.48
CA THR A 222 -34.44 13.17 -5.88
C THR A 222 -34.68 13.11 -4.38
N ALA A 223 -35.62 12.29 -3.91
CA ALA A 223 -35.83 12.06 -2.48
C ALA A 223 -34.61 11.41 -1.79
N ARG A 224 -33.92 10.49 -2.46
CA ARG A 224 -32.67 9.87 -1.97
C ARG A 224 -31.53 10.89 -1.90
N LEU A 225 -31.37 11.72 -2.93
CA LEU A 225 -30.39 12.80 -2.96
C LEU A 225 -30.65 13.83 -1.85
N ASP A 226 -31.90 14.25 -1.66
CA ASP A 226 -32.30 15.14 -0.58
C ASP A 226 -32.07 14.53 0.81
N ALA A 227 -32.37 13.24 0.97
CA ALA A 227 -32.12 12.52 2.22
C ALA A 227 -30.62 12.47 2.52
N LEU A 228 -29.77 12.22 1.51
CA LEU A 228 -28.32 12.25 1.66
C LEU A 228 -27.84 13.67 1.97
N HIS A 229 -28.31 14.69 1.26
CA HIS A 229 -27.93 16.07 1.51
C HIS A 229 -28.27 16.49 2.95
N ARG A 230 -29.45 16.13 3.47
CA ARG A 230 -29.82 16.36 4.88
C ARG A 230 -28.96 15.60 5.88
N GLN A 231 -28.42 14.45 5.50
CA GLN A 231 -27.51 13.66 6.34
C GLN A 231 -26.08 14.24 6.36
N PHE A 232 -25.66 14.92 5.28
CA PHE A 232 -24.34 15.55 5.16
C PHE A 232 -24.32 17.04 5.53
N ALA A 233 -25.47 17.72 5.58
CA ALA A 233 -25.60 19.16 5.89
C ALA A 233 -25.97 19.48 7.35
N ARG A 234 -25.87 18.51 8.27
CA ARG A 234 -26.06 18.69 9.72
C ARG A 234 -24.72 18.90 10.42
#